data_AF-A0A1S9V8D4-F1
#
_entry.id   AF-A0A1S9V8D4-F1
#
_cell.length_a   1.000
_cell.length_b   1.000
_cell.length_c   1.000
_cell.angle_alpha   90.00
_cell.angle_beta   90.00
_cell.angle_gamma   90.00
#
_symmetry.space_group_name_H-M   'P 1'
#
loop_
_entity.id
_entity.type
_entity.pdbx_description
1 polymer ?
#
loop_
_entity_poly.entity_id
_entity_poly.type
_entity_poly.pdbx_seq_one_letter_code
_entity_poly.pdbx_strand_id
1 'polypeptide(L)'
;MINFKPENLNQLLKVMLISANKSYDAIKDYEFTGEAVASRIDFEYIDVALMVTDMLGRSASKFNILPYARPNTNELDYIQFQVYSINEGNFKEMLDTM
;
A
#
# COMPACT_ATOMS: atom_id res chain seq x y z
N MET A 1 -13.49 -6.76 9.21
CA MET A 1 -13.21 -7.82 8.22
C MET A 1 -13.06 -7.16 6.87
N ILE A 2 -11.96 -7.43 6.16
CA ILE A 2 -11.72 -6.85 4.83
C ILE A 2 -12.71 -7.42 3.79
N ASN A 3 -13.06 -6.63 2.76
CA ASN A 3 -13.94 -7.07 1.66
C ASN A 3 -13.17 -7.57 0.43
N PHE A 4 -11.90 -7.93 0.58
CA PHE A 4 -11.05 -8.36 -0.52
C PHE A 4 -10.08 -9.45 -0.08
N LYS A 5 -9.49 -10.16 -1.04
CA LYS A 5 -8.41 -11.11 -0.79
C LYS A 5 -7.08 -10.35 -0.68
N PRO A 6 -6.31 -10.48 0.42
CA PRO A 6 -5.00 -9.83 0.56
C PRO A 6 -4.06 -10.09 -0.63
N GLU A 7 -4.14 -11.25 -1.26
CA GLU A 7 -3.31 -11.62 -2.41
C GLU A 7 -3.58 -10.71 -3.62
N ASN A 8 -4.83 -10.30 -3.83
CA ASN A 8 -5.19 -9.44 -4.97
C ASN A 8 -4.57 -8.05 -4.81
N LEU A 9 -4.61 -7.48 -3.60
CA LEU A 9 -3.98 -6.18 -3.32
C LEU A 9 -2.46 -6.26 -3.47
N ASN A 10 -1.86 -7.36 -3.02
CA ASN A 10 -0.43 -7.62 -3.19
C ASN A 10 -0.04 -7.69 -4.68
N GLN A 11 -0.84 -8.40 -5.48
CA GLN A 11 -0.62 -8.50 -6.92
C GLN A 11 -0.71 -7.12 -7.59
N LEU A 12 -1.70 -6.30 -7.24
CA LEU A 12 -1.84 -4.95 -7.77
C LEU A 12 -0.61 -4.08 -7.43
N LEU A 13 -0.13 -4.15 -6.18
CA LEU A 13 1.09 -3.45 -5.75
C LEU A 13 2.32 -3.89 -6.56
N LYS A 14 2.50 -5.20 -6.77
CA LYS A 14 3.60 -5.75 -7.57
C LYS A 14 3.59 -5.25 -9.01
N VAL A 15 2.43 -5.35 -9.67
CA VAL A 15 2.28 -4.93 -11.06
C VAL A 15 2.56 -3.43 -11.19
N MET A 16 1.99 -2.61 -10.32
CA MET A 16 2.20 -1.16 -10.29
C MET A 16 3.69 -0.81 -10.16
N LEU A 17 4.41 -1.43 -9.21
CA LEU A 17 5.83 -1.14 -8.99
C LEU A 17 6.71 -1.62 -10.15
N ILE A 18 6.44 -2.80 -10.71
CA ILE A 18 7.17 -3.32 -11.87
C ILE A 18 7.00 -2.39 -13.08
N SER A 19 5.76 -1.97 -13.37
CA SER A 19 5.46 -1.03 -14.46
C SER A 19 6.14 0.33 -14.27
N ALA A 20 6.40 0.72 -13.02
CA ALA A 20 7.14 1.92 -12.65
C ALA A 20 8.67 1.75 -12.59
N ASN A 21 9.19 0.56 -12.92
CA ASN A 21 10.60 0.19 -12.75
C ASN A 21 11.10 0.40 -11.30
N LYS A 22 10.29 0.01 -10.32
CA LYS A 22 10.58 0.05 -8.88
C LYS A 22 10.65 -1.36 -8.30
N SER A 23 11.48 -1.56 -7.27
CA SER A 23 11.56 -2.86 -6.58
C SER A 23 10.37 -3.06 -5.66
N TYR A 24 9.80 -4.26 -5.67
CA TYR A 24 8.78 -4.68 -4.70
C TYR A 24 9.35 -4.76 -3.27
N ASP A 25 10.67 -4.91 -3.11
CA ASP A 25 11.32 -4.97 -1.79
C ASP A 25 11.20 -3.65 -1.00
N ALA A 26 10.80 -2.56 -1.66
CA ALA A 26 10.45 -1.30 -0.99
C ALA A 26 9.21 -1.42 -0.09
N ILE A 27 8.33 -2.40 -0.36
CA ILE A 27 7.18 -2.74 0.49
C ILE A 27 7.61 -3.82 1.47
N LYS A 28 7.62 -3.48 2.75
CA LYS A 28 7.99 -4.38 3.84
C LYS A 28 6.78 -4.75 4.68
N ASP A 29 6.90 -5.86 5.40
CA ASP A 29 5.93 -6.35 6.40
C ASP A 29 4.49 -6.41 5.85
N TYR A 30 4.32 -6.88 4.61
CA TYR A 30 2.99 -7.07 4.03
C TYR A 30 2.28 -8.23 4.74
N GLU A 31 1.28 -7.91 5.57
CA GLU A 31 0.58 -8.89 6.38
C GLU A 31 -0.92 -8.60 6.52
N PHE A 32 -1.70 -9.64 6.78
CA PHE A 32 -3.11 -9.51 7.15
C PHE A 32 -3.26 -9.65 8.67
N THR A 33 -3.74 -8.60 9.33
CA THR A 33 -3.86 -8.52 10.80
C THR A 33 -5.16 -9.11 11.36
N GLY A 34 -6.04 -9.64 10.49
CA GLY A 34 -7.42 -10.00 10.84
C GLY A 34 -8.43 -8.87 10.58
N GLU A 35 -7.97 -7.62 10.63
CA GLU A 35 -8.82 -6.43 10.43
C GLU A 35 -8.47 -5.63 9.19
N ALA A 36 -7.18 -5.57 8.84
CA ALA A 36 -6.64 -4.84 7.71
C ALA A 36 -5.49 -5.61 7.07
N VAL A 37 -5.18 -5.25 5.84
CA VAL A 37 -3.86 -5.52 5.28
C VAL A 37 -2.95 -4.36 5.65
N ALA A 38 -1.83 -4.66 6.31
CA ALA A 38 -0.83 -3.68 6.70
C ALA A 38 0.44 -3.89 5.87
N SER A 39 1.13 -2.79 5.58
CA SER A 39 2.49 -2.79 5.05
C SER A 39 3.21 -1.52 5.44
N ARG A 40 4.54 -1.52 5.35
CA ARG A 40 5.36 -0.32 5.57
C ARG A 40 6.27 -0.06 4.39
N ILE A 41 6.58 1.21 4.18
CA ILE A 41 7.55 1.68 3.20
C ILE A 41 8.49 2.65 3.92
N ASP A 42 9.78 2.34 3.92
CA ASP A 42 10.80 3.20 4.53
C ASP A 42 10.82 4.56 3.83
N PHE A 43 11.13 5.61 4.58
CA PHE A 43 11.09 6.98 4.07
C PHE A 43 12.08 7.23 2.92
N GLU A 44 13.15 6.42 2.81
CA GLU A 44 14.06 6.44 1.65
C GLU A 44 13.36 6.12 0.32
N TYR A 45 12.22 5.42 0.35
CA TYR A 45 11.38 5.09 -0.80
C TYR A 45 10.08 5.93 -0.82
N ILE A 46 10.16 7.21 -0.45
CA ILE A 46 9.00 8.11 -0.41
C ILE A 46 8.26 8.20 -1.75
N ASP A 47 8.97 8.06 -2.87
CA ASP A 47 8.37 7.99 -4.20
C ASP A 47 7.43 6.78 -4.34
N VAL A 48 7.85 5.59 -3.88
CA VAL A 48 7.00 4.38 -3.83
C VAL A 48 5.79 4.62 -2.91
N ALA A 49 5.98 5.25 -1.75
CA ALA A 49 4.88 5.57 -0.85
C ALA A 49 3.84 6.51 -1.49
N LEU A 50 4.28 7.49 -2.29
CA LEU A 50 3.39 8.37 -3.04
C LEU A 50 2.62 7.62 -4.14
N MET A 51 3.26 6.67 -4.83
CA MET A 51 2.59 5.82 -5.84
C MET A 51 1.53 4.92 -5.20
N VAL A 52 1.83 4.31 -4.05
CA VAL A 52 0.85 3.53 -3.29
C VAL A 52 -0.30 4.41 -2.82
N THR A 53 -0.02 5.64 -2.40
CA THR A 53 -1.06 6.61 -2.00
C THR A 53 -2.02 6.93 -3.15
N ASP A 54 -1.52 7.20 -4.36
CA ASP A 54 -2.38 7.45 -5.53
C ASP A 54 -3.22 6.21 -5.89
N MET A 55 -2.60 5.01 -5.89
CA MET A 55 -3.31 3.76 -6.18
C MET A 55 -4.43 3.50 -5.16
N LEU A 56 -4.17 3.69 -3.87
CA LEU A 56 -5.18 3.51 -2.83
C LEU A 56 -6.27 4.57 -2.92
N GLY A 57 -5.93 5.82 -3.25
CA GLY A 57 -6.93 6.88 -3.45
C GLY A 57 -7.95 6.57 -4.56
N ARG A 58 -7.57 5.74 -5.54
CA ARG A 58 -8.46 5.32 -6.65
C ARG A 58 -9.21 4.03 -6.35
N SER A 59 -8.58 3.10 -5.66
CA SER A 59 -9.06 1.70 -5.53
C SER A 59 -9.57 1.34 -4.13
N ALA A 60 -9.16 2.05 -3.09
CA ALA A 60 -9.55 1.76 -1.71
C ALA A 60 -10.76 2.62 -1.29
N SER A 61 -11.68 2.02 -0.54
CA SER A 61 -12.82 2.73 0.06
C SER A 61 -12.57 3.11 1.52
N LYS A 62 -11.65 2.42 2.20
CA LYS A 62 -11.22 2.73 3.57
C LYS A 62 -9.77 2.30 3.80
N PHE A 63 -8.91 3.26 4.11
CA PHE A 63 -7.50 3.02 4.42
C PHE A 63 -6.95 4.12 5.33
N ASN A 64 -5.84 3.83 6.01
CA ASN A 64 -5.04 4.79 6.77
C ASN A 64 -3.63 4.87 6.19
N ILE A 65 -3.03 6.07 6.30
CA ILE A 65 -1.62 6.34 6.03
C ILE A 65 -1.04 6.96 7.29
N LEU A 66 -0.08 6.28 7.91
CA LEU A 66 0.46 6.64 9.21
C LEU A 66 1.98 6.87 9.09
N PRO A 67 2.48 8.11 9.22
CA PRO A 67 3.91 8.36 9.27
C PRO A 67 4.46 8.02 10.66
N TYR A 68 5.60 7.34 10.71
CA TYR A 68 6.33 7.01 11.93
C TYR A 68 7.70 7.69 11.92
N ALA A 69 8.03 8.40 12.99
CA ALA A 69 9.34 9.01 13.19
C ALA A 69 10.28 8.06 13.95
N ARG A 70 11.59 8.22 13.75
CA ARG A 70 12.58 7.50 14.55
C ARG A 70 12.46 7.92 16.02
N PRO A 71 12.67 6.99 16.97
CA PRO A 71 12.62 7.34 18.39
C PRO A 71 13.57 8.49 18.74
N ASN A 72 13.05 9.50 19.42
CA ASN A 72 13.79 10.69 19.86
C ASN A 72 14.36 11.57 18.73
N THR A 73 13.82 11.50 17.52
CA THR A 73 14.18 12.42 16.42
C THR A 73 12.93 13.02 15.76
N ASN A 74 13.14 14.04 14.93
CA ASN A 74 12.10 14.60 14.05
C ASN A 74 12.16 14.00 12.63
N GLU A 75 12.97 12.96 12.42
CA GLU A 75 13.16 12.31 11.12
C GLU A 75 12.11 11.23 10.92
N LEU A 76 11.43 11.26 9.78
CA LEU A 76 10.53 10.19 9.36
C LEU A 76 11.34 8.92 9.07
N ASP A 77 10.90 7.81 9.64
CA ASP A 77 11.52 6.50 9.48
C ASP A 77 10.82 5.71 8.36
N TYR A 78 9.51 5.56 8.48
CA TYR A 78 8.68 4.84 7.51
C TYR A 78 7.24 5.35 7.51
N ILE A 79 6.52 5.01 6.44
CA ILE A 79 5.09 5.23 6.30
C ILE A 79 4.41 3.87 6.35
N GLN A 80 3.44 3.70 7.25
CA GLN A 80 2.60 2.51 7.31
C GLN A 80 1.30 2.75 6.54
N PHE A 81 0.92 1.76 5.75
CA PHE A 81 -0.36 1.70 5.06
C PHE A 81 -1.21 0.62 5.71
N GLN A 82 -2.48 0.94 5.96
CA GLN A 82 -3.46 -0.01 6.47
C GLN A 82 -4.71 0.05 5.60
N VAL A 83 -5.04 -1.05 4.91
CA VAL A 83 -6.17 -1.11 3.98
C VAL A 83 -7.26 -1.99 4.57
N TYR A 84 -8.44 -1.41 4.79
CA TYR A 84 -9.58 -2.06 5.42
C TYR A 84 -10.64 -2.49 4.41
N SER A 85 -10.81 -1.72 3.34
CA SER A 85 -11.73 -2.08 2.26
C SER A 85 -11.35 -1.45 0.93
N ILE A 86 -11.71 -2.15 -0.14
CA ILE A 86 -11.58 -1.67 -1.52
C ILE A 86 -12.93 -1.30 -2.13
N ASN A 87 -12.90 -0.49 -3.18
CA ASN A 87 -14.00 -0.35 -4.11
C ASN A 87 -13.83 -1.42 -5.20
N GLU A 88 -14.67 -2.46 -5.20
CA GLU A 88 -14.52 -3.61 -6.12
C GLU A 88 -14.54 -3.21 -7.60
N GLY A 89 -15.33 -2.22 -7.99
CA GLY A 89 -15.41 -1.76 -9.38
C GLY A 89 -14.10 -1.16 -9.84
N ASN A 90 -13.61 -0.15 -9.11
CA ASN A 90 -12.36 0.54 -9.43
C ASN A 90 -11.15 -0.39 -9.31
N PHE A 91 -11.15 -1.27 -8.31
CA PHE A 91 -10.07 -2.22 -8.10
C PHE A 91 -9.99 -3.26 -9.22
N LYS A 92 -11.13 -3.77 -9.69
CA LYS A 92 -11.18 -4.65 -10.85
C LYS A 92 -10.73 -3.94 -12.12
N GLU A 93 -11.20 -2.72 -12.36
CA GLU A 93 -10.77 -1.91 -13.50
C GLU A 93 -9.25 -1.69 -13.51
N MET A 94 -8.64 -1.41 -12.35
CA MET A 94 -7.18 -1.28 -12.24
C MET A 94 -6.43 -2.60 -12.50
N LEU A 95 -6.96 -3.75 -12.08
CA LEU A 95 -6.37 -5.05 -12.40
C LEU A 95 -6.49 -5.41 -13.87
N ASP A 96 -7.59 -5.04 -14.52
CA ASP A 96 -7.87 -5.36 -15.92
C ASP A 96 -7.13 -4.43 -16.92
N THR A 97 -6.70 -3.24 -16.48
CA THR A 97 -6.05 -2.21 -17.33
C THR A 97 -4.52 -2.12 -17.20
N MET A 98 -3.92 -2.85 -16.26
CA MET A 98 -2.46 -2.97 -16.11
C MET A 98 -1.93 -4.23 -16.78
#